data_AF-A0A024VU34-F1
#
_entry.id   AF-A0A024VU34-F1
#
_cell.length_a   1.000
_cell.length_b   1.000
_cell.length_c   1.000
_cell.angle_alpha   90.00
_cell.angle_beta   90.00
_cell.angle_gamma   90.00
#
_symmetry.space_group_name_H-M   'P 1'
#
loop_
_entity.id
_entity.type
_entity.pdbx_description
1 polymer ?
#
loop_
_entity_poly.entity_id
_entity_poly.type
_entity_poly.pdbx_seq_one_letter_code
_entity_poly.pdbx_strand_id
1 'polypeptide(L)'
;MRTVMKYSFSDLFDLIKGTNLWDQNNDAERLQEILKTIFGKIKGTLGAKYARDDPPYTNLRQNWWEAMKCHIPELRVVPDKQGSLRHKLECYRKY
;
A
#
# COMPACT_ATOMS: atom_id res chain seq x y z
N MET A 1 -14.04 -19.49 -0.99
CA MET A 1 -14.28 -18.16 -1.60
C MET A 1 -13.51 -17.01 -0.93
N ARG A 2 -12.30 -17.20 -0.36
CA ARG A 2 -11.49 -16.10 0.24
C ARG A 2 -10.24 -15.72 -0.57
N THR A 3 -9.98 -16.41 -1.68
CA THR A 3 -8.78 -16.26 -2.50
C THR A 3 -8.94 -15.20 -3.59
N VAL A 4 -10.13 -15.08 -4.20
CA VAL A 4 -10.37 -14.15 -5.32
C VAL A 4 -10.21 -12.68 -4.88
N MET A 5 -10.79 -12.29 -3.74
CA MET A 5 -10.63 -10.93 -3.21
C MET A 5 -9.18 -10.58 -2.88
N LYS A 6 -8.32 -11.56 -2.55
CA LYS A 6 -6.91 -11.33 -2.21
C LYS A 6 -6.05 -11.06 -3.45
N TYR A 7 -6.27 -11.81 -4.52
CA TYR A 7 -5.58 -11.57 -5.80
C TYR A 7 -5.99 -10.22 -6.38
N SER A 8 -7.29 -9.90 -6.38
CA SER A 8 -7.77 -8.57 -6.81
C SER A 8 -7.17 -7.41 -5.99
N PHE A 9 -6.92 -7.61 -4.69
CA PHE A 9 -6.33 -6.58 -3.83
C PHE A 9 -4.79 -6.49 -3.97
N SER A 10 -4.12 -7.59 -4.32
CA SER A 10 -2.69 -7.60 -4.65
C SER A 10 -2.43 -6.92 -6.00
N ASP A 11 -3.26 -7.17 -7.01
CA ASP A 11 -3.16 -6.51 -8.31
C ASP A 11 -3.49 -5.01 -8.19
N LEU A 12 -4.49 -4.65 -7.37
CA LEU A 12 -4.76 -3.26 -6.98
C LEU A 12 -3.56 -2.64 -6.26
N PHE A 13 -2.82 -3.42 -5.48
CA PHE A 13 -1.67 -2.93 -4.75
C PHE A 13 -0.44 -2.73 -5.64
N ASP A 14 -0.18 -3.63 -6.58
CA ASP A 14 0.89 -3.46 -7.58
C ASP A 14 0.60 -2.28 -8.52
N LEU A 15 -0.68 -2.02 -8.80
CA LEU A 15 -1.19 -0.81 -9.44
C LEU A 15 -0.95 0.44 -8.55
N ILE A 16 -1.31 0.42 -7.26
CA ILE A 16 -1.12 1.55 -6.33
C ILE A 16 0.36 1.87 -6.13
N LYS A 17 1.24 0.87 -6.07
CA LYS A 17 2.69 1.06 -6.00
C LYS A 17 3.31 1.57 -7.30
N GLY A 18 2.62 1.42 -8.43
CA GLY A 18 3.14 1.77 -9.75
C GLY A 18 4.18 0.79 -10.26
N THR A 19 4.23 -0.44 -9.73
CA THR A 19 5.21 -1.46 -10.13
C THR A 19 4.82 -2.13 -11.45
N ASN A 20 3.53 -2.16 -11.77
CA ASN A 20 3.02 -2.97 -12.88
C ASN A 20 1.91 -2.24 -13.63
N LEU A 21 2.29 -1.31 -14.51
CA LEU A 21 1.39 -0.74 -15.50
C LEU A 21 2.16 -0.65 -16.82
N TRP A 22 1.63 -1.36 -17.81
CA TRP A 22 2.15 -1.40 -19.18
C TRP A 22 2.20 0.03 -19.74
N ASP A 23 3.33 0.40 -20.34
CA ASP A 23 3.66 1.72 -20.91
C ASP A 23 2.74 2.17 -22.09
N GLN A 24 1.55 1.59 -22.25
CA GLN A 24 0.69 1.77 -23.43
C GLN A 24 -0.81 1.96 -23.12
N ASN A 25 -1.21 2.14 -21.86
CA ASN A 25 -2.63 2.33 -21.51
C ASN A 25 -2.89 3.67 -20.81
N ASN A 26 -3.57 4.59 -21.50
CA ASN A 26 -3.88 5.94 -21.02
C ASN A 26 -4.65 5.96 -19.67
N ASP A 27 -5.45 4.93 -19.39
CA ASP A 27 -6.21 4.85 -18.13
C ASP A 27 -5.31 4.57 -16.94
N ALA A 28 -4.25 3.78 -17.14
CA ALA A 28 -3.25 3.46 -16.14
C ALA A 28 -2.44 4.71 -15.74
N GLU A 29 -2.02 5.50 -16.72
CA GLU A 29 -1.34 6.78 -16.48
C GLU A 29 -2.23 7.76 -15.73
N ARG A 30 -3.50 7.92 -16.15
CA ARG A 30 -4.46 8.77 -15.47
C ARG A 30 -4.65 8.37 -14.00
N LEU A 31 -4.69 7.07 -13.74
CA LEU A 31 -4.80 6.57 -12.37
C LEU A 31 -3.53 6.87 -11.55
N GLN A 32 -2.34 6.75 -12.14
CA GLN A 32 -1.10 7.12 -11.45
C GLN A 32 -1.06 8.60 -11.09
N GLU A 33 -1.55 9.48 -11.96
CA GLU A 33 -1.66 10.93 -11.68
C GLU A 33 -2.64 11.23 -10.54
N ILE A 34 -3.78 10.53 -10.50
CA ILE A 34 -4.72 10.63 -9.38
C ILE A 34 -4.06 10.15 -8.08
N LEU A 35 -3.34 9.02 -8.12
CA LEU A 35 -2.64 8.50 -6.94
C LEU A 35 -1.53 9.44 -6.47
N LYS A 36 -0.75 10.04 -7.38
CA LYS A 36 0.23 11.08 -7.04
C LYS A 36 -0.46 12.24 -6.32
N THR A 37 -1.60 12.70 -6.83
CA THR A 37 -2.36 13.79 -6.21
C THR A 37 -2.84 13.43 -4.79
N ILE A 38 -3.38 12.23 -4.59
CA ILE A 38 -3.87 11.75 -3.28
C ILE A 38 -2.70 11.66 -2.29
N PHE A 39 -1.60 10.99 -2.67
CA PHE A 39 -0.45 10.82 -1.79
C PHE A 39 0.31 12.13 -1.53
N GLY A 40 0.28 13.09 -2.46
CA GLY A 40 0.78 14.45 -2.23
C GLY A 40 0.00 15.18 -1.13
N LYS A 41 -1.34 15.06 -1.12
CA LYS A 41 -2.18 15.60 -0.04
C LYS A 41 -1.92 14.92 1.30
N ILE A 42 -1.80 13.58 1.31
CA ILE A 42 -1.49 12.80 2.51
C ILE A 42 -0.10 13.17 3.06
N LYS A 43 0.91 13.30 2.19
CA LYS A 43 2.26 13.78 2.57
C LYS A 43 2.17 15.15 3.26
N GLY A 44 1.38 16.07 2.71
CA GLY A 44 1.14 17.39 3.29
C GLY A 44 0.61 17.33 4.73
N THR A 45 -0.21 16.33 5.06
CA THR A 45 -0.72 16.12 6.44
C THR A 45 0.26 15.40 7.38
N LEU A 46 1.20 14.63 6.84
CA LEU A 46 2.15 13.82 7.63
C LEU A 46 3.47 14.55 7.96
N GLY A 47 3.63 15.79 7.49
CA GLY A 47 4.72 16.68 7.87
C GLY A 47 6.11 16.12 7.55
N ALA A 48 7.02 16.16 8.54
CA ALA A 48 8.44 15.87 8.36
C ALA A 48 8.76 14.41 8.01
N LYS A 49 7.89 13.44 8.37
CA LYS A 49 8.15 12.00 8.23
C LYS A 49 8.41 11.58 6.77
N TYR A 50 7.78 12.27 5.82
CA TYR A 50 7.92 12.02 4.39
C TYR A 50 8.41 13.25 3.62
N ALA A 51 9.05 14.21 4.29
CA ALA A 51 9.45 15.48 3.68
C ALA A 51 10.30 15.29 2.41
N ARG A 52 11.22 14.31 2.43
CA ARG A 52 12.11 13.97 1.31
C ARG A 52 11.57 12.89 0.38
N ASP A 53 10.32 12.46 0.56
CA ASP A 53 9.70 11.45 -0.31
C ASP A 53 9.06 12.16 -1.50
N ASP A 54 9.75 12.23 -2.62
CA ASP A 54 9.29 12.91 -3.83
C ASP A 54 8.32 12.02 -4.63
N PRO A 55 7.49 12.60 -5.54
CA PRO A 55 6.63 11.82 -6.42
C PRO A 55 7.42 10.68 -7.10
N PRO A 56 6.90 9.43 -7.11
CA PRO A 56 5.52 9.03 -6.82
C PRO A 56 5.21 8.74 -5.34
N TYR A 57 6.05 9.15 -4.38
CA TYR A 57 5.88 8.93 -2.94
C TYR A 57 6.01 7.46 -2.53
N THR A 58 7.03 6.78 -3.06
CA THR A 58 7.21 5.33 -2.93
C THR A 58 7.25 4.87 -1.48
N ASN A 59 7.96 5.59 -0.61
CA ASN A 59 8.08 5.20 0.80
C ASN A 59 6.76 5.38 1.55
N LEU A 60 6.03 6.46 1.26
CA LEU A 60 4.71 6.71 1.83
C LEU A 60 3.70 5.66 1.39
N ARG A 61 3.64 5.34 0.08
CA ARG A 61 2.75 4.31 -0.47
C ARG A 61 3.03 2.94 0.14
N GLN A 62 4.30 2.57 0.30
CA GLN A 62 4.69 1.32 0.92
C GLN A 62 4.29 1.24 2.39
N ASN A 63 4.56 2.28 3.18
CA ASN A 63 4.20 2.30 4.60
C ASN A 63 2.68 2.31 4.81
N TRP A 64 1.94 3.06 3.98
CA TRP A 64 0.48 3.07 4.00
C TRP A 64 -0.09 1.66 3.79
N TRP A 65 0.48 0.91 2.84
CA TRP A 65 0.08 -0.47 2.62
C TRP A 65 0.42 -1.41 3.76
N GLU A 66 1.62 -1.28 4.33
CA GLU A 66 1.99 -2.06 5.50
C GLU A 66 1.02 -1.81 6.65
N ALA A 67 0.62 -0.55 6.88
CA ALA A 67 -0.39 -0.19 7.85
C ALA A 67 -1.78 -0.81 7.52
N MET A 68 -2.19 -0.86 6.25
CA MET A 68 -3.42 -1.56 5.85
C MET A 68 -3.38 -3.06 6.14
N LYS A 69 -2.26 -3.74 5.86
CA LYS A 69 -2.11 -5.18 6.18
C LYS A 69 -2.15 -5.45 7.69
N CYS A 70 -1.71 -4.48 8.48
CA CYS A 70 -1.81 -4.50 9.94
C CYS A 70 -3.27 -4.39 10.41
N HIS A 71 -4.04 -3.48 9.80
CA HIS A 71 -5.45 -3.23 10.16
C HIS A 71 -6.43 -4.25 9.59
N ILE A 72 -6.11 -4.84 8.42
CA ILE A 72 -6.95 -5.81 7.72
C ILE A 72 -6.19 -7.14 7.62
N PRO A 73 -6.26 -7.99 8.66
CA PRO A 73 -5.61 -9.30 8.70
C PRO A 73 -5.85 -10.20 7.48
N GLU A 74 -7.00 -10.05 6.84
CA GLU A 74 -7.44 -10.82 5.68
C GLU A 74 -6.55 -10.61 4.44
N LEU A 75 -5.90 -9.45 4.36
CA LEU A 75 -4.92 -9.13 3.32
C LEU A 75 -3.60 -9.90 3.49
N ARG A 76 -3.39 -10.53 4.65
CA ARG A 76 -2.18 -11.29 4.92
C ARG A 76 -2.33 -12.73 4.41
N VAL A 77 -1.21 -13.26 3.89
CA VAL A 77 -1.01 -14.68 3.63
C VAL A 77 -0.09 -15.20 4.73
N VAL A 78 -0.65 -15.50 5.91
CA VAL A 78 0.13 -16.13 6.99
C VAL A 78 -0.41 -17.54 7.20
N PRO A 79 0.41 -18.59 7.01
CA PRO A 79 -0.03 -19.97 7.16
C PRO A 79 -0.20 -20.42 8.62
N ASP A 80 0.31 -19.66 9.61
CA ASP A 80 0.29 -20.05 11.02
C ASP A 80 -0.29 -18.97 11.99
N LYS A 81 -0.73 -19.44 13.17
CA LYS A 81 -1.29 -18.58 14.22
C LYS A 81 -0.21 -17.79 14.97
N GLN A 82 0.99 -18.36 15.13
CA GLN A 82 2.12 -17.72 15.82
C GLN A 82 2.68 -16.52 15.04
N GLY A 83 2.86 -16.65 13.72
CA GLY A 83 3.25 -15.54 12.84
C GLY A 83 2.19 -14.45 12.79
N SER A 84 0.90 -14.82 12.88
CA SER A 84 -0.19 -13.83 12.95
C SER A 84 -0.11 -12.94 14.19
N LEU A 85 0.18 -13.51 15.37
CA LEU A 85 0.33 -12.77 16.64
C LEU A 85 1.59 -11.92 16.67
N ARG A 86 2.74 -12.46 16.25
CA ARG A 86 4.00 -11.70 16.17
C ARG A 86 3.86 -10.49 15.26
N HIS A 87 3.29 -10.69 14.08
CA HIS A 87 3.03 -9.61 13.14
C HIS A 87 2.06 -8.57 13.72
N LYS A 88 1.01 -8.99 14.44
CA LYS A 88 0.08 -8.06 15.08
C LYS A 88 0.77 -7.18 16.13
N LEU A 89 1.69 -7.75 16.91
CA LEU A 89 2.51 -7.01 17.88
C LEU A 89 3.50 -6.05 17.20
N GLU A 90 4.12 -6.47 16.10
CA GLU A 90 4.99 -5.60 15.30
C GLU A 90 4.21 -4.44 14.67
N CYS A 91 3.00 -4.69 14.20
CA CYS A 91 2.07 -3.68 13.69
C CYS A 91 1.74 -2.61 14.73
N TYR A 92 1.32 -3.02 15.95
CA TYR A 92 1.02 -2.08 17.05
C TYR A 92 2.24 -1.31 17.57
N ARG A 93 3.46 -1.76 17.25
CA ARG A 93 4.70 -1.06 17.63
C ARG A 93 5.17 -0.06 16.57
N LYS A 94 4.80 -0.27 15.31
CA LYS A 94 5.33 0.49 14.15
C LYS A 94 4.40 1.63 13.71
N TYR A 95 3.09 1.47 13.93
CA TYR A 95 2.04 2.39 13.50
C TYR A 95 1.05 2.63 14.63
#